data_AF-A0A0K1F8C4-F1
#
_entry.id   AF-A0A0K1F8C4-F1
#
_cell.length_a   1.000
_cell.length_b   1.000
_cell.length_c   1.000
_cell.angle_alpha   90.00
_cell.angle_beta   90.00
_cell.angle_gamma   90.00
#
_symmetry.space_group_name_H-M   'P 1'
#
loop_
_entity.id
_entity.type
_entity.pdbx_description
1 polymer ?
#
loop_
_entity_poly.entity_id
_entity_poly.type
_entity_poly.pdbx_seq_one_letter_code
_entity_poly.pdbx_strand_id
1 'polypeptide(L)'
;MGRLPTTMPDQHPERRGGALKRTLQTYLQSVADPSPIDVVRGLDETVQPGTEYPCLNPVCDQMCAWPSGYAAGRPTRFCSRSCRQMFDRVRARLAWEVDTLEEWLQRGDLLAKDRAALERAAGQRRWALERYPVTGVGAGRPTS
;
A
#
# COMPACT_ATOMS: atom_id res chain seq x y z
N MET A 1 20.28 33.62 -41.35
CA MET A 1 20.30 32.33 -40.63
C MET A 1 19.12 32.31 -39.66
N GLY A 2 17.97 31.75 -40.07
CA GLY A 2 16.79 31.63 -39.22
C GLY A 2 16.76 30.25 -38.55
N ARG A 3 16.56 30.20 -37.22
CA ARG A 3 16.32 28.95 -36.49
C ARG A 3 14.83 28.63 -36.55
N LEU A 4 14.47 27.46 -37.08
CA LEU A 4 13.15 26.87 -36.95
C LEU A 4 12.97 26.33 -35.51
N PRO A 5 11.79 26.48 -34.87
CA PRO A 5 11.51 25.79 -33.63
C PRO A 5 11.18 24.31 -33.91
N THR A 6 11.95 23.41 -33.30
CA THR A 6 11.63 21.98 -33.23
C THR A 6 10.42 21.80 -32.32
N THR A 7 9.24 21.57 -32.90
CA THR A 7 8.11 20.97 -32.17
C THR A 7 8.47 19.52 -31.83
N MET A 8 8.80 19.29 -30.56
CA MET A 8 8.81 17.93 -29.99
C MET A 8 7.35 17.44 -29.95
N PRO A 9 7.01 16.28 -30.53
CA PRO A 9 5.69 15.70 -30.32
C PRO A 9 5.56 15.33 -28.85
N ASP A 10 4.53 15.89 -28.22
CA ASP A 10 4.06 15.53 -26.89
C ASP A 10 3.74 14.03 -26.89
N GLN A 11 4.64 13.22 -26.32
CA GLN A 11 4.41 11.80 -26.11
C GLN A 11 3.49 11.64 -24.90
N HIS A 12 2.25 12.07 -25.04
CA HIS A 12 1.19 11.68 -24.13
C HIS A 12 0.85 10.22 -24.46
N PRO A 13 1.14 9.24 -23.60
CA PRO A 13 0.73 7.87 -23.88
C PRO A 13 -0.79 7.87 -23.97
N GLU A 14 -1.32 7.41 -25.11
CA GLU A 14 -2.74 7.17 -25.31
C GLU A 14 -3.24 6.24 -24.19
N ARG A 15 -3.88 6.84 -23.18
CA ARG A 15 -4.69 6.08 -22.25
C ARG A 15 -5.86 5.53 -23.05
N ARG A 16 -5.74 4.28 -23.50
CA ARG A 16 -6.88 3.46 -23.90
C ARG A 16 -7.81 3.37 -22.69
N GLY A 17 -8.76 4.30 -22.62
CA GLY A 17 -9.83 4.30 -21.65
C GLY A 17 -10.78 3.15 -21.96
N GLY A 18 -10.42 1.94 -21.54
CA GLY A 18 -11.41 0.88 -21.38
C GLY A 18 -12.49 1.41 -20.44
N ALA A 19 -13.76 1.25 -20.81
CA ALA A 19 -14.89 1.66 -19.98
C ALA A 19 -14.66 1.17 -18.55
N LEU A 20 -14.65 2.09 -17.58
CA LEU A 20 -14.51 1.73 -16.18
C LEU A 20 -15.67 0.78 -15.85
N LYS A 21 -15.35 -0.50 -15.61
CA LYS A 21 -16.32 -1.42 -15.03
C LYS A 21 -16.81 -0.79 -13.72
N ARG A 22 -18.11 -0.82 -13.48
CA ARG A 22 -18.73 -0.30 -12.25
C ARG A 22 -18.11 -0.95 -11.01
N THR A 23 -18.04 -0.23 -9.90
CA THR A 23 -17.59 -0.77 -8.61
C THR A 23 -18.75 -1.46 -7.89
N LEU A 24 -18.46 -2.32 -6.92
CA LEU A 24 -19.51 -2.91 -6.06
C LEU A 24 -20.35 -1.84 -5.36
N GLN A 25 -19.72 -0.73 -4.96
CA GLN A 25 -20.42 0.40 -4.36
C GLN A 25 -21.47 0.99 -5.30
N THR A 26 -21.10 1.31 -6.55
CA THR A 26 -22.04 1.91 -7.50
C THR A 26 -23.10 0.92 -7.98
N TYR A 27 -22.78 -0.37 -7.99
CA TYR A 27 -23.76 -1.44 -8.21
C TYR A 27 -24.85 -1.44 -7.12
N LEU A 28 -24.46 -1.52 -5.85
CA LEU A 28 -25.42 -1.61 -4.74
C LEU A 28 -26.26 -0.34 -4.58
N GLN A 29 -25.72 0.82 -4.94
CA GLN A 29 -26.48 2.07 -4.99
C GLN A 29 -27.59 2.08 -6.05
N SER A 30 -27.52 1.21 -7.06
CA SER A 30 -28.55 1.08 -8.12
C SER A 30 -29.66 0.08 -7.79
N VAL A 31 -29.51 -0.70 -6.70
CA VAL A 31 -30.50 -1.70 -6.28
C VAL A 31 -31.32 -1.13 -5.13
N ALA A 32 -32.64 -1.12 -5.27
CA ALA A 32 -33.53 -0.75 -4.18
C ALA A 32 -33.59 -1.89 -3.15
N ASP A 33 -33.20 -1.60 -1.91
CA ASP A 33 -33.14 -2.56 -0.79
C ASP A 33 -32.33 -3.84 -1.09
N PRO A 34 -30.99 -3.74 -1.19
CA PRO A 34 -30.14 -4.84 -1.65
C PRO A 34 -30.15 -6.03 -0.69
N SER A 35 -30.39 -7.22 -1.24
CA SER A 35 -30.30 -8.49 -0.53
C SER A 35 -28.88 -9.11 -0.64
N PRO A 36 -28.56 -10.14 0.17
CA PRO A 36 -27.30 -10.88 0.01
C PRO A 36 -27.09 -11.47 -1.40
N ILE A 37 -28.17 -11.85 -2.10
CA ILE A 37 -28.11 -12.35 -3.47
C ILE A 37 -27.63 -11.24 -4.42
N ASP A 38 -28.11 -10.01 -4.23
CA ASP A 38 -27.67 -8.86 -5.01
C ASP A 38 -26.19 -8.57 -4.76
N VAL A 39 -25.71 -8.68 -3.52
CA VAL A 39 -24.29 -8.52 -3.21
C VAL A 39 -23.44 -9.56 -3.95
N VAL A 40 -23.82 -10.85 -3.90
CA VAL A 40 -23.08 -11.93 -4.60
C VAL A 40 -23.06 -11.70 -6.11
N ARG A 41 -24.20 -11.36 -6.71
CA ARG A 41 -24.25 -11.02 -8.14
C ARG A 41 -23.39 -9.79 -8.46
N GLY A 42 -23.42 -8.79 -7.58
CA GLY A 42 -22.56 -7.62 -7.67
C GLY A 42 -21.08 -7.97 -7.64
N LEU A 43 -20.66 -8.99 -6.87
CA LEU A 43 -19.28 -9.46 -6.87
C LEU A 43 -18.87 -9.96 -8.25
N ASP A 44 -19.69 -10.70 -9.00
CA ASP A 44 -19.30 -11.18 -10.34
C ASP A 44 -19.32 -10.08 -11.41
N GLU A 45 -20.20 -9.10 -11.26
CA GLU A 45 -20.48 -8.11 -12.31
C GLU A 45 -19.73 -6.78 -12.13
N THR A 46 -18.81 -6.68 -11.16
CA THR A 46 -18.08 -5.44 -10.83
C THR A 46 -16.56 -5.63 -10.92
N VAL A 47 -15.83 -4.52 -10.77
CA VAL A 47 -14.35 -4.54 -10.75
C VAL A 47 -13.85 -5.50 -9.67
N GLN A 48 -13.11 -6.53 -10.11
CA GLN A 48 -12.42 -7.44 -9.21
C GLN A 48 -11.12 -6.81 -8.68
N PRO A 49 -10.72 -7.15 -7.43
CA PRO A 49 -9.34 -6.96 -7.00
C PRO A 49 -8.35 -7.62 -7.96
N GLY A 50 -7.10 -7.15 -7.93
CA GLY A 50 -6.02 -7.82 -8.64
C GLY A 50 -5.83 -9.25 -8.14
N THR A 51 -5.51 -10.17 -9.04
CA THR A 51 -5.18 -11.55 -8.68
C THR A 51 -3.78 -11.67 -8.07
N GLU A 52 -2.96 -10.64 -8.25
CA GLU A 52 -1.60 -10.55 -7.72
C GLU A 52 -1.28 -9.12 -7.27
N TYR A 53 -0.44 -9.01 -6.25
CA TYR A 53 0.10 -7.74 -5.75
C TYR A 53 1.59 -7.88 -5.47
N PRO A 54 2.39 -6.79 -5.52
CA PRO A 54 3.79 -6.85 -5.14
C PRO A 54 3.98 -7.38 -3.72
N CYS A 55 5.09 -8.10 -3.50
CA CYS A 55 5.54 -8.49 -2.18
C CYS A 55 5.58 -7.27 -1.25
N LEU A 56 5.06 -7.41 -0.03
CA LEU A 56 5.08 -6.31 0.93
C LEU A 56 6.48 -5.89 1.37
N ASN A 57 7.53 -6.69 1.09
CA ASN A 57 8.91 -6.26 1.28
C ASN A 57 9.27 -5.20 0.21
N PRO A 58 9.47 -3.92 0.56
CA PRO A 58 9.58 -2.84 -0.44
C PRO A 58 10.81 -2.92 -1.35
N VAL A 59 11.79 -3.75 -1.00
CA VAL A 59 12.99 -4.00 -1.83
C VAL A 59 12.86 -5.24 -2.72
N CYS A 60 11.72 -5.93 -2.67
CA CYS A 60 11.43 -7.11 -3.47
C CYS A 60 10.52 -6.73 -4.65
N ASP A 61 10.83 -7.26 -5.83
CA ASP A 61 10.08 -7.05 -7.07
C ASP A 61 9.10 -8.19 -7.39
N GLN A 62 9.08 -9.23 -6.57
CA GLN A 62 8.24 -10.41 -6.80
C GLN A 62 6.77 -10.11 -6.54
N MET A 63 5.92 -10.68 -7.38
CA MET A 63 4.47 -10.65 -7.20
C MET A 63 4.00 -11.79 -6.29
N CYS A 64 2.99 -11.51 -5.48
CA CYS A 64 2.31 -12.47 -4.63
C CYS A 64 0.88 -12.65 -5.15
N ALA A 65 0.56 -13.87 -5.56
CA ALA A 65 -0.78 -14.21 -6.00
C ALA A 65 -1.72 -14.47 -4.83
N TRP A 66 -3.02 -14.22 -5.06
CA TRP A 66 -4.07 -14.76 -4.21
C TRP A 66 -4.03 -16.29 -4.27
N PRO A 67 -3.97 -17.00 -3.13
CA PRO A 67 -3.85 -18.45 -3.15
C PRO A 67 -5.14 -19.11 -3.67
N SER A 68 -4.96 -20.18 -4.44
CA SER A 68 -6.03 -21.06 -4.93
C SER A 68 -6.01 -22.43 -4.21
N GLY A 69 -7.08 -23.21 -4.36
CA GLY A 69 -7.18 -24.55 -3.79
C GLY A 69 -7.19 -24.55 -2.25
N TYR A 70 -6.42 -25.46 -1.65
CA TYR A 70 -6.41 -25.68 -0.18
C TYR A 70 -5.89 -24.48 0.64
N ALA A 71 -5.17 -23.55 0.00
CA ALA A 71 -4.68 -22.32 0.64
C ALA A 71 -5.61 -21.12 0.43
N ALA A 72 -6.78 -21.31 -0.20
CA ALA A 72 -7.74 -20.25 -0.49
C ALA A 72 -8.14 -19.49 0.79
N GLY A 73 -8.18 -18.16 0.68
CA GLY A 73 -8.65 -17.27 1.76
C GLY A 73 -7.58 -16.71 2.69
N ARG A 74 -6.30 -17.06 2.53
CA ARG A 74 -5.20 -16.43 3.28
C ARG A 74 -4.15 -15.79 2.36
N PRO A 75 -4.26 -14.49 2.03
CA PRO A 75 -3.32 -13.86 1.10
C PRO A 75 -1.88 -14.01 1.56
N THR A 76 -1.03 -14.55 0.68
CA THR A 76 0.42 -14.50 0.82
C THR A 76 0.86 -13.06 0.62
N ARG A 77 1.18 -12.36 1.70
CA ARG A 77 1.67 -10.96 1.64
C ARG A 77 3.14 -10.86 1.24
N PHE A 78 3.87 -11.98 1.32
CA PHE A 78 5.29 -12.09 1.06
C PHE A 78 5.54 -13.30 0.18
N CYS A 79 6.43 -13.16 -0.80
CA CYS A 79 6.83 -14.27 -1.68
C CYS A 79 7.65 -15.34 -0.94
N SER A 80 8.21 -15.01 0.23
CA SER A 80 9.02 -15.93 1.03
C SER A 80 9.03 -15.57 2.51
N ARG A 81 9.40 -16.56 3.35
CA ARG A 81 9.70 -16.34 4.78
C ARG A 81 10.84 -15.33 4.97
N SER A 82 11.84 -15.34 4.11
CA SER A 82 12.97 -14.40 4.16
C SER A 82 12.49 -12.96 3.95
N CYS A 83 11.65 -12.71 2.94
CA CYS A 83 11.06 -11.40 2.70
C CYS A 83 10.24 -10.89 3.89
N ARG A 84 9.45 -11.77 4.51
CA ARG A 84 8.73 -11.44 5.75
C ARG A 84 9.68 -11.05 6.88
N GLN A 85 10.72 -11.85 7.12
CA GLN A 85 11.67 -11.58 8.20
C GLN A 85 12.45 -10.28 7.99
N MET A 86 12.85 -9.98 6.75
CA MET A 86 13.51 -8.73 6.40
C MET A 86 12.58 -7.55 6.63
N PHE A 87 11.33 -7.63 6.16
CA PHE A 87 10.30 -6.64 6.39
C PHE A 87 10.09 -6.36 7.89
N ASP A 88 9.87 -7.42 8.68
CA ASP A 88 9.59 -7.30 10.12
C ASP A 88 10.78 -6.65 10.86
N ARG A 89 12.02 -7.03 10.51
CA ARG A 89 13.24 -6.46 11.08
C ARG A 89 13.40 -4.98 10.74
N VAL A 90 13.23 -4.60 9.48
CA VAL A 90 13.39 -3.20 9.05
C VAL A 90 12.31 -2.33 9.67
N ARG A 91 11.06 -2.82 9.70
CA ARG A 91 9.96 -2.14 10.36
C ARG A 91 10.25 -1.92 11.85
N ALA A 92 10.67 -2.95 12.58
CA ALA A 92 10.98 -2.85 13.99
C ALA A 92 12.12 -1.87 14.26
N ARG A 93 13.20 -1.92 13.45
CA ARG A 93 14.30 -0.96 13.54
C ARG A 93 13.83 0.48 13.29
N LEU A 94 13.07 0.72 12.23
CA LEU A 94 12.58 2.06 11.89
C LEU A 94 11.65 2.61 12.97
N ALA A 95 10.75 1.79 13.53
CA ALA A 95 9.89 2.19 14.64
C ALA A 95 10.73 2.61 15.86
N TRP A 96 11.68 1.77 16.27
CA TRP A 96 12.58 2.08 17.37
C TRP A 96 13.42 3.34 17.12
N GLU A 97 13.91 3.54 15.89
CA GLU A 97 14.64 4.76 15.51
C GLU A 97 13.75 6.01 15.61
N VAL A 98 12.49 5.95 15.18
CA VAL A 98 11.53 7.06 15.32
C VAL A 98 11.31 7.37 16.80
N ASP A 99 10.96 6.37 17.60
CA ASP A 99 10.69 6.53 19.03
C ASP A 99 11.90 7.17 19.74
N THR A 100 13.11 6.65 19.46
CA THR A 100 14.36 7.19 20.01
C THR A 100 14.56 8.65 19.62
N LEU A 101 14.41 9.00 18.33
CA LEU A 101 14.62 10.38 17.88
C LEU A 101 13.60 11.35 18.49
N GLU A 102 12.35 10.90 18.66
CA GLU A 102 11.30 11.69 19.30
C GLU A 102 11.56 11.88 20.79
N GLU A 103 12.05 10.87 21.51
CA GLU A 103 12.50 11.00 22.90
C GLU A 103 13.64 12.03 23.04
N TRP A 104 14.62 12.03 22.13
CA TRP A 104 15.68 13.03 22.14
C TRP A 104 15.14 14.44 21.87
N LEU A 105 14.17 14.60 20.96
CA LEU A 105 13.54 15.88 20.66
C LEU A 105 12.78 16.49 21.85
N GLN A 106 12.33 15.66 22.80
CA GLN A 106 11.68 16.12 24.03
C GLN A 106 12.67 16.75 25.04
N ARG A 107 13.98 16.61 24.84
CA ARG A 107 14.97 17.24 25.71
C ARG A 107 15.02 18.75 25.47
N GLY A 108 14.99 19.50 26.58
CA GLY A 108 14.92 20.97 26.56
C GLY A 108 16.26 21.68 26.32
N ASP A 109 17.37 20.95 26.33
CA ASP A 109 18.74 21.47 26.27
C ASP A 109 19.37 21.39 24.86
N LEU A 110 18.59 21.05 23.84
CA LEU A 110 19.07 20.95 22.46
C LEU A 110 19.33 22.34 21.84
N LEU A 111 20.49 22.48 21.19
CA LEU A 111 20.74 23.61 20.29
C LEU A 111 19.79 23.53 19.08
N ALA A 112 19.42 24.69 18.52
CA ALA A 112 18.49 24.77 17.39
C ALA A 112 18.94 23.92 16.18
N LYS A 113 20.25 23.90 15.89
CA LYS A 113 20.82 23.08 14.80
C LYS A 113 20.63 21.57 15.03
N ASP A 114 20.76 21.12 16.27
CA ASP A 114 20.69 19.70 16.63
C ASP A 114 19.23 19.25 16.62
N ARG A 115 18.32 20.10 17.12
CA ARG A 115 16.87 19.90 16.98
C ARG A 115 16.45 19.74 15.52
N ALA A 116 16.86 20.65 14.64
CA ALA A 116 16.51 20.57 13.22
C ALA A 116 17.08 19.32 12.53
N ALA A 117 18.27 18.85 12.94
CA ALA A 117 18.84 17.60 12.44
C ALA A 117 18.03 16.38 12.89
N LEU A 118 17.63 16.33 14.16
CA LEU A 118 16.79 15.27 14.73
C LEU A 118 15.39 15.23 14.09
N GLU A 119 14.74 16.38 13.92
CA GLU A 119 13.43 16.49 13.24
C GLU A 119 13.48 15.94 11.81
N ARG A 120 14.53 16.30 11.06
CA ARG A 120 14.75 15.80 9.70
C ARG A 120 14.96 14.29 9.69
N ALA A 121 15.77 13.77 10.62
CA ALA A 121 16.01 12.34 10.73
C ALA A 121 14.72 11.58 11.06
N ALA A 122 13.95 12.06 12.06
CA ALA A 122 12.68 11.46 12.45
C ALA A 122 11.67 11.46 11.29
N GLY A 123 11.56 12.59 10.58
CA GLY A 123 10.73 12.71 9.38
C GLY A 123 11.11 11.70 8.29
N GLN A 124 12.41 11.53 8.03
CA GLN A 124 12.88 10.55 7.05
C GLN A 124 12.51 9.11 7.45
N ARG A 125 12.63 8.75 8.74
CA ARG A 125 12.29 7.40 9.21
C ARG A 125 10.79 7.16 9.18
N ARG A 126 9.96 8.14 9.56
CA ARG A 126 8.50 8.07 9.43
C ARG A 126 8.08 7.83 7.99
N TRP A 127 8.61 8.61 7.06
CA TRP A 127 8.37 8.42 5.62
C TRP A 127 8.80 7.03 5.13
N ALA A 128 9.95 6.51 5.60
CA ALA A 128 10.37 5.15 5.26
C ALA A 128 9.41 4.10 5.83
N LEU A 129 8.94 4.28 7.07
CA LEU A 129 8.05 3.36 7.80
C LEU A 129 6.67 3.23 7.14
N GLU A 130 6.20 4.23 6.40
CA GLU A 130 4.95 4.15 5.60
C GLU A 130 4.93 2.98 4.62
N ARG A 131 6.11 2.53 4.15
CA ARG A 131 6.25 1.36 3.26
C ARG A 131 6.15 0.03 4.01
N TYR A 132 6.13 0.07 5.34
CA TYR A 132 6.10 -1.10 6.21
C TYR A 132 4.80 -1.11 7.05
N PRO A 133 3.64 -1.39 6.42
CA PRO A 133 2.35 -1.36 7.10
C PRO A 133 2.29 -2.36 8.25
N VAL A 134 1.46 -2.06 9.26
CA VAL A 134 1.20 -2.97 10.37
C VAL A 134 0.46 -4.19 9.84
N THR A 135 1.14 -5.34 9.81
CA THR A 135 0.59 -6.60 9.31
C THR A 135 -0.18 -7.33 10.42
N GLY A 136 -1.22 -6.70 10.97
CA GLY A 136 -2.14 -7.36 11.90
C GLY A 136 -2.82 -8.58 11.25
N VAL A 137 -2.82 -9.70 11.95
CA VAL A 137 -3.74 -10.83 11.71
C VAL A 137 -4.61 -10.89 12.94
N GLY A 138 -5.88 -10.50 12.84
CA GLY A 138 -6.84 -10.62 13.96
C GLY A 138 -7.88 -9.51 14.11
N ALA A 139 -8.48 -8.98 13.04
CA ALA A 139 -9.82 -8.39 13.17
C ALA A 139 -10.83 -9.53 12.97
N GLY A 140 -11.65 -9.76 14.01
CA GLY A 140 -12.47 -10.95 14.25
C GLY A 140 -13.25 -11.50 13.05
N ARG A 141 -13.23 -12.82 12.91
CA ARG A 141 -14.40 -13.53 12.38
C ARG A 141 -15.45 -13.49 13.50
N PRO A 142 -16.63 -12.87 13.33
CA PRO A 142 -17.74 -13.17 14.23
C PRO A 142 -18.09 -14.64 14.02
N THR A 143 -17.93 -15.42 15.08
CA THR A 143 -18.54 -16.75 15.18
C THR A 143 -20.04 -16.53 15.23
N SER A 144 -20.75 -16.91 14.16
CA SER A 144 -22.16 -17.30 14.25
C SER A 144 -22.23 -18.77 14.62
#